data_AF-A0A8S1EYW8-F1
#
_entry.id   AF-A0A8S1EYW8-F1
#
_cell.length_a   1.000
_cell.length_b   1.000
_cell.length_c   1.000
_cell.angle_alpha   90.00
_cell.angle_beta   90.00
_cell.angle_gamma   90.00
#
_symmetry.space_group_name_H-M   'P 1'
#
loop_
_entity.id
_entity.type
_entity.pdbx_description
1 polymer ?
#
loop_
_entity_poly.entity_id
_entity_poly.type
_entity_poly.pdbx_seq_one_letter_code
_entity_poly.pdbx_strand_id
1 'polypeptide(L)'
;MTSNGIQDNADNVAAIACDCIGISKIEKDARVLVQNISKEFLKETIRLAQKWARHSGRRKMIVDDLIYALVAMQGTEVAKKIVPLIDTDSLGLETLTCVHANNVLFVRPNSEVDLDPSTSTSQVVPIESRLKSYFMVTDGQPTKSAYNLNLSEEEIDDEDDDEDSEDFAVGTNEKSNEFKSSRVLKRPVSSTEMFLQAAKVAKTEQIVGLKPHSVEMLTIEQQMFIKDILTACMGTEDKRRHEALATLEHDAGIQINVNMAQRCLSLIIYANRLLRGIVLNKAAELGPFLHDIIPALMSSMLGRNMCIRLEDNHWALRDYSWKTFLSLYRDHIEPNYAKEFRKRTFKLAWDVFSDDHSSAPMIYGTIGLLTEFVPEEKMEWLLDEFDKMIKRLRLIQVEMSQRGNTWTNEQNKLYSTLTRHEAVLRTRLNLLRK
;
A
#
# COMPACT_ATOMS: atom_id res chain seq x y z
N MET A 1 -30.31 -34.69 7.94
CA MET A 1 -31.32 -35.30 8.83
C MET A 1 -32.69 -34.98 8.27
N THR A 2 -33.46 -36.01 7.97
CA THR A 2 -34.69 -35.97 7.17
C THR A 2 -35.79 -35.14 7.85
N SER A 3 -36.52 -34.38 7.05
CA SER A 3 -37.61 -33.45 7.45
C SER A 3 -38.72 -34.06 8.31
N ASN A 4 -38.79 -35.40 8.36
CA ASN A 4 -39.78 -36.13 9.14
C ASN A 4 -39.40 -36.26 10.63
N GLY A 5 -38.13 -36.07 11.02
CA GLY A 5 -37.69 -36.20 12.42
C GLY A 5 -38.01 -35.00 13.33
N ILE A 6 -38.33 -33.84 12.74
CA ILE A 6 -38.69 -32.63 13.50
C ILE A 6 -40.19 -32.64 13.87
N GLN A 7 -41.01 -33.35 13.08
CA GLN A 7 -42.46 -33.40 13.29
C GLN A 7 -42.82 -34.21 14.55
N ASP A 8 -42.17 -35.36 14.78
CA ASP A 8 -42.49 -36.27 15.90
C ASP A 8 -41.96 -35.79 17.27
N ASN A 9 -40.85 -35.03 17.31
CA ASN A 9 -40.32 -34.49 18.58
C ASN A 9 -40.99 -33.18 19.01
N ALA A 10 -41.69 -32.49 18.11
CA ALA A 10 -42.38 -31.23 18.39
C ALA A 10 -43.68 -31.41 19.19
N ASP A 11 -44.24 -32.62 19.20
CA ASP A 11 -45.44 -32.94 19.99
C ASP A 11 -45.17 -32.87 21.50
N ASN A 12 -43.90 -32.98 21.92
CA ASN A 12 -43.50 -33.01 23.31
C ASN A 12 -43.38 -31.62 23.95
N VAL A 13 -43.13 -30.55 23.20
CA VAL A 13 -42.87 -29.22 23.81
C VAL A 13 -44.10 -28.68 24.54
N ALA A 14 -45.27 -28.75 23.90
CA ALA A 14 -46.52 -28.31 24.51
C ALA A 14 -46.92 -29.20 25.69
N ALA A 15 -46.68 -30.52 25.60
CA ALA A 15 -46.97 -31.46 26.69
C ALA A 15 -46.06 -31.23 27.91
N ILE A 16 -44.75 -31.12 27.69
CA ILE A 16 -43.75 -30.85 28.73
C ILE A 16 -44.02 -29.49 29.39
N ALA A 17 -44.30 -28.44 28.60
CA ALA A 17 -44.61 -27.13 29.16
C ALA A 17 -45.88 -27.15 30.03
N CYS A 18 -46.91 -27.90 29.62
CA CYS A 18 -48.14 -28.06 30.42
C CYS A 18 -47.88 -28.85 31.70
N ASP A 19 -47.10 -29.93 31.63
CA ASP A 19 -46.74 -30.76 32.79
C ASP A 19 -45.90 -29.96 33.81
N CYS A 20 -44.96 -29.12 33.34
CA CYS A 20 -44.18 -28.22 34.19
C CYS A 20 -45.04 -27.17 34.93
N ILE A 21 -46.19 -26.81 34.36
CA ILE A 21 -47.16 -25.88 34.99
C ILE A 21 -48.19 -26.65 35.84
N GLY A 22 -48.26 -27.98 35.73
CA GLY A 22 -49.21 -28.84 36.46
C GLY A 22 -50.54 -29.05 35.76
N ILE A 23 -50.63 -28.83 34.45
CA ILE A 23 -51.86 -29.00 33.66
C ILE A 23 -51.89 -30.41 33.05
N SER A 24 -52.58 -31.33 33.72
CA SER A 24 -52.57 -32.76 33.35
C SER A 24 -53.48 -33.20 32.19
N LYS A 25 -54.44 -32.36 31.75
CA LYS A 25 -55.35 -32.68 30.64
C LYS A 25 -55.63 -31.45 29.78
N ILE A 26 -55.01 -31.40 28.60
CA ILE A 26 -55.26 -30.37 27.59
C ILE A 26 -56.05 -30.95 26.41
N GLU A 27 -56.97 -30.15 25.87
CA GLU A 27 -57.71 -30.49 24.65
C GLU A 27 -56.78 -30.54 23.42
N LYS A 28 -57.10 -31.41 22.46
CA LYS A 28 -56.24 -31.64 21.28
C LYS A 28 -56.02 -30.37 20.45
N ASP A 29 -57.07 -29.56 20.25
CA ASP A 29 -56.99 -28.34 19.44
C ASP A 29 -56.15 -27.25 20.12
N ALA A 30 -56.25 -27.14 21.45
CA ALA A 30 -55.43 -26.22 22.24
C ALA A 30 -53.94 -26.60 22.19
N ARG A 31 -53.61 -27.91 22.20
CA ARG A 31 -52.23 -28.40 22.06
C ARG A 31 -51.61 -27.99 20.72
N VAL A 32 -52.37 -28.12 19.62
CA VAL A 32 -51.92 -27.73 18.28
C VAL A 32 -51.70 -26.21 18.18
N LEU A 33 -52.55 -25.41 18.81
CA LEU A 33 -52.39 -23.96 18.83
C LEU A 33 -51.10 -23.53 19.56
N VAL A 34 -50.85 -24.07 20.76
CA VAL A 34 -49.63 -23.78 21.53
C VAL A 34 -48.36 -24.18 20.76
N GLN A 35 -48.42 -25.32 20.06
CA GLN A 35 -47.33 -25.80 19.22
C GLN A 35 -47.03 -24.84 18.06
N ASN A 36 -48.07 -24.39 17.34
CA ASN A 36 -47.90 -23.46 16.22
C ASN A 36 -47.33 -22.11 16.68
N ILE A 37 -47.82 -21.58 17.80
CA ILE A 37 -47.29 -20.33 18.38
C ILE A 37 -45.81 -20.50 18.76
N SER A 38 -45.46 -21.61 19.41
CA SER A 38 -44.07 -21.90 19.81
C SER A 38 -43.14 -22.03 18.61
N LYS A 39 -43.59 -22.69 17.53
CA LYS A 39 -42.82 -22.88 16.30
C LYS A 39 -42.58 -21.56 15.56
N GLU A 40 -43.62 -20.75 15.40
CA GLU A 40 -43.49 -19.43 14.75
C GLU A 40 -42.63 -18.48 15.58
N PHE A 41 -42.77 -18.51 16.91
CA PHE A 41 -41.90 -17.75 17.80
C PHE A 41 -40.43 -18.14 17.68
N LEU A 42 -40.12 -19.45 17.66
CA LEU A 42 -38.75 -19.95 17.51
C LEU A 42 -38.16 -19.58 16.15
N LYS A 43 -38.92 -19.75 15.06
CA LYS A 43 -38.47 -19.37 13.71
C LYS A 43 -38.15 -17.89 13.63
N GLU A 44 -39.03 -17.03 14.14
CA GLU A 44 -38.82 -15.58 14.09
C GLU A 44 -37.63 -15.16 14.94
N THR A 45 -37.46 -15.76 16.12
CA THR A 45 -36.29 -15.52 16.99
C THR A 45 -34.99 -15.89 16.29
N ILE A 46 -34.92 -17.07 15.67
CA ILE A 46 -33.73 -17.52 14.92
C ILE A 46 -33.47 -16.61 13.72
N ARG A 47 -34.51 -16.21 12.99
CA ARG A 47 -34.40 -15.30 11.83
C ARG A 47 -33.80 -13.95 12.25
N LEU A 48 -34.26 -13.39 13.36
CA LEU A 48 -33.75 -12.12 13.90
C LEU A 48 -32.33 -12.28 14.46
N ALA A 49 -32.03 -13.36 15.17
CA ALA A 49 -30.68 -13.64 15.66
C ALA A 49 -29.67 -13.82 14.52
N GLN A 50 -30.06 -14.49 13.43
CA GLN A 50 -29.23 -14.59 12.23
C GLN A 50 -28.96 -13.22 11.59
N LYS A 51 -29.96 -12.32 11.61
CA LYS A 51 -29.79 -10.94 11.16
C LYS A 51 -28.78 -10.19 12.04
N TRP A 52 -28.84 -10.34 13.36
CA TRP A 52 -27.86 -9.78 14.31
C TRP A 52 -26.43 -10.30 14.06
N ALA A 53 -26.27 -11.61 13.83
CA ALA A 53 -24.97 -12.20 13.52
C ALA A 53 -24.36 -11.63 12.22
N ARG A 54 -25.18 -11.50 11.16
CA ARG A 54 -24.75 -10.91 9.88
C ARG A 54 -24.37 -9.44 10.02
N HIS A 55 -25.16 -8.63 10.74
CA HIS A 55 -24.80 -7.23 11.00
C HIS A 55 -23.57 -7.07 11.88
N SER A 56 -23.24 -8.08 12.68
CA SER A 56 -22.01 -8.14 13.47
C SER A 56 -20.79 -8.65 12.67
N GLY A 57 -20.94 -8.93 11.36
CA GLY A 57 -19.86 -9.48 10.52
C GLY A 57 -19.46 -10.92 10.84
N ARG A 58 -20.29 -11.68 11.57
CA ARG A 58 -20.00 -13.06 12.00
C ARG A 58 -20.82 -14.06 11.17
N ARG A 59 -20.19 -15.18 10.80
CA ARG A 59 -20.89 -16.31 10.13
C ARG A 59 -21.58 -17.25 11.12
N LYS A 60 -21.09 -17.38 12.35
CA LYS A 60 -21.64 -18.22 13.42
C LYS A 60 -22.51 -17.39 14.38
N MET A 61 -23.67 -17.92 14.74
CA MET A 61 -24.59 -17.33 15.73
C MET A 61 -24.12 -17.64 17.15
N ILE A 62 -24.12 -16.65 18.03
CA ILE A 62 -23.76 -16.76 19.45
C ILE A 62 -25.02 -16.61 20.29
N VAL A 63 -24.98 -17.09 21.53
CA VAL A 63 -26.05 -16.96 22.53
C VAL A 63 -26.51 -15.50 22.69
N ASP A 64 -25.58 -14.55 22.70
CA ASP A 64 -25.90 -13.12 22.79
C ASP A 64 -26.80 -12.64 21.65
N ASP A 65 -26.63 -13.16 20.43
CA ASP A 65 -27.48 -12.79 19.28
C ASP A 65 -28.94 -13.19 19.51
N LEU A 66 -29.16 -14.33 20.17
CA LEU A 66 -30.50 -14.78 20.58
C LEU A 66 -31.05 -13.89 21.69
N ILE A 67 -30.23 -13.49 22.67
CA ILE A 67 -30.65 -12.57 23.74
C ILE A 67 -31.08 -11.24 23.15
N TYR A 68 -30.29 -10.66 22.23
CA TYR A 68 -30.65 -9.39 21.57
C TYR A 68 -31.90 -9.52 20.70
N ALA A 69 -32.10 -10.65 20.02
CA ALA A 69 -33.34 -10.93 19.29
C ALA A 69 -34.56 -11.00 20.22
N LEU A 70 -34.44 -11.68 21.36
CA LEU A 70 -35.52 -11.79 22.34
C LEU A 70 -35.88 -10.44 22.98
N VAL A 71 -34.87 -9.62 23.32
CA VAL A 71 -35.07 -8.25 23.80
C VAL A 71 -35.86 -7.42 22.78
N ALA A 72 -35.55 -7.57 21.49
CA ALA A 72 -36.24 -6.85 20.42
C ALA A 72 -37.70 -7.30 20.22
N MET A 73 -38.01 -8.58 20.45
CA MET A 73 -39.35 -9.14 20.26
C MET A 73 -40.30 -8.93 21.44
N GLN A 74 -39.83 -9.12 22.67
CA GLN A 74 -40.68 -9.16 23.88
C GLN A 74 -40.39 -8.04 24.89
N GLY A 75 -39.44 -7.16 24.57
CA GLY A 75 -38.99 -6.10 25.47
C GLY A 75 -38.01 -6.59 26.54
N THR A 76 -37.40 -5.64 27.24
CA THR A 76 -36.30 -5.87 28.19
C THR A 76 -36.71 -6.68 29.42
N GLU A 77 -37.96 -6.58 29.86
CA GLU A 77 -38.45 -7.23 31.10
C GLU A 77 -38.59 -8.76 30.97
N VAL A 78 -38.94 -9.26 29.78
CA VAL A 78 -39.03 -10.71 29.54
C VAL A 78 -37.64 -11.30 29.31
N ALA A 79 -36.79 -10.60 28.57
CA ALA A 79 -35.40 -11.00 28.37
C ALA A 79 -34.63 -11.11 29.69
N LYS A 80 -34.78 -10.15 30.62
CA LYS A 80 -34.15 -10.20 31.97
C LYS A 80 -34.54 -11.44 32.79
N LYS A 81 -35.70 -12.06 32.53
CA LYS A 81 -36.11 -13.31 33.20
C LYS A 81 -35.53 -14.56 32.53
N ILE A 82 -35.22 -14.48 31.24
CA ILE A 82 -34.69 -15.59 30.45
C ILE A 82 -33.15 -15.63 30.51
N VAL A 83 -32.49 -14.47 30.52
CA VAL A 83 -31.02 -14.34 30.56
C VAL A 83 -30.35 -15.11 31.72
N PRO A 84 -30.85 -15.09 32.98
CA PRO A 84 -30.26 -15.87 34.06
C PRO A 84 -30.52 -17.39 33.97
N LEU A 85 -31.41 -17.85 33.08
CA LEU A 85 -31.62 -19.27 32.80
C LEU A 85 -30.65 -19.81 31.73
N ILE A 86 -29.96 -18.91 31.02
CA ILE A 86 -29.03 -19.28 29.97
C ILE A 86 -27.68 -19.52 30.63
N ASP A 87 -27.30 -20.79 30.65
CA ASP A 87 -25.98 -21.22 31.08
C ASP A 87 -24.94 -20.72 30.08
N THR A 88 -24.33 -19.58 30.39
CA THR A 88 -23.26 -18.98 29.59
C THR A 88 -21.91 -19.67 29.79
N ASP A 89 -21.80 -20.59 30.76
CA ASP A 89 -20.53 -21.23 31.16
C ASP A 89 -20.14 -22.42 30.28
N SER A 90 -20.72 -22.52 29.08
CA SER A 90 -20.31 -23.51 28.09
C SER A 90 -20.43 -24.96 28.57
N LEU A 91 -21.37 -25.28 29.48
CA LEU A 91 -21.75 -26.66 29.70
C LEU A 91 -22.45 -27.17 28.43
N GLY A 92 -21.65 -27.71 27.53
CA GLY A 92 -22.10 -28.25 26.25
C GLY A 92 -23.15 -29.35 26.44
N LEU A 93 -23.82 -29.70 25.32
CA LEU A 93 -24.75 -30.84 25.26
C LEU A 93 -24.10 -32.16 25.75
N GLU A 94 -22.78 -32.23 25.81
CA GLU A 94 -21.98 -33.37 26.31
C GLU A 94 -22.22 -33.69 27.80
N THR A 95 -22.71 -32.71 28.58
CA THR A 95 -23.02 -32.91 30.00
C THR A 95 -24.42 -33.48 30.24
N LEU A 96 -25.26 -33.58 29.20
CA LEU A 96 -26.61 -34.10 29.34
C LEU A 96 -26.60 -35.63 29.48
N THR A 97 -27.18 -36.11 30.56
CA THR A 97 -27.37 -37.55 30.79
C THR A 97 -28.71 -37.98 30.22
N CYS A 98 -28.69 -39.06 29.43
CA CYS A 98 -29.90 -39.64 28.88
C CYS A 98 -30.56 -40.57 29.90
N VAL A 99 -31.71 -40.16 30.42
CA VAL A 99 -32.54 -40.98 31.32
C VAL A 99 -33.60 -41.68 30.47
N HIS A 100 -33.42 -42.99 30.30
CA HIS A 100 -34.34 -43.83 29.54
C HIS A 100 -35.48 -44.32 30.46
N ALA A 101 -36.67 -43.77 30.28
CA ALA A 101 -37.92 -44.28 30.86
C ALA A 101 -38.83 -44.79 29.72
N ASN A 102 -40.13 -44.45 29.71
CA ASN A 102 -41.01 -44.71 28.57
C ASN A 102 -40.76 -43.77 27.38
N ASN A 103 -40.21 -42.58 27.65
CA ASN A 103 -39.72 -41.61 26.68
C ASN A 103 -38.24 -41.29 26.98
N VAL A 104 -37.51 -40.83 25.97
CA VAL A 104 -36.11 -40.40 26.11
C VAL A 104 -36.08 -38.99 26.70
N LEU A 105 -35.54 -38.84 27.92
CA LEU A 105 -35.38 -37.55 28.58
C LEU A 105 -33.89 -37.22 28.73
N PHE A 106 -33.52 -35.98 28.41
CA PHE A 106 -32.17 -35.48 28.62
C PHE A 106 -32.16 -34.57 29.85
N VAL A 107 -31.41 -34.97 30.88
CA VAL A 107 -31.35 -34.24 32.15
C VAL A 107 -29.91 -33.77 32.37
N ARG A 108 -29.77 -32.49 32.74
CA ARG A 108 -28.48 -31.93 33.18
C ARG A 108 -28.22 -32.46 34.60
N PRO A 109 -27.13 -33.19 34.85
CA PRO A 109 -26.76 -33.60 36.19
C PRO A 109 -26.39 -32.34 36.97
N ASN A 110 -27.05 -32.12 38.11
CA ASN A 110 -26.68 -31.05 39.02
C ASN A 110 -25.37 -31.47 39.70
N SER A 111 -24.22 -30.98 39.22
CA SER A 111 -23.01 -31.02 40.05
C SER A 111 -23.10 -29.87 41.04
N GLU A 112 -23.27 -30.18 42.31
CA GLU A 112 -23.09 -29.20 43.38
C GLU A 112 -21.62 -28.76 43.33
N VAL A 113 -21.38 -27.50 42.98
CA VAL A 113 -20.04 -26.90 43.01
C VAL A 113 -19.84 -26.38 44.42
N ASP A 114 -18.88 -26.95 45.16
CA ASP A 114 -18.47 -26.43 46.45
C ASP A 114 -17.95 -25.00 46.28
N LEU A 115 -18.62 -24.05 46.93
CA LEU A 115 -18.31 -22.63 46.89
C LEU A 115 -17.10 -22.33 47.79
N ASP A 116 -15.93 -22.89 47.46
CA ASP A 116 -14.68 -22.46 48.08
C ASP A 116 -14.30 -21.07 47.51
N PRO A 117 -14.11 -20.04 48.37
CA PRO A 117 -14.07 -18.64 47.94
C PRO A 117 -12.76 -18.20 47.24
N SER A 118 -11.87 -19.12 46.86
CA SER A 118 -10.48 -18.78 46.51
C SER A 118 -9.87 -19.58 45.36
N THR A 119 -10.65 -19.97 44.35
CA THR A 119 -10.08 -20.51 43.09
C THR A 119 -10.24 -19.50 41.96
N SER A 120 -9.75 -18.27 42.17
CA SER A 120 -9.62 -17.30 41.10
C SER A 120 -8.50 -17.75 40.16
N THR A 121 -8.82 -18.60 39.20
CA THR A 121 -7.92 -18.90 38.09
C THR A 121 -7.75 -17.61 37.29
N SER A 122 -6.53 -17.06 37.29
CA SER A 122 -6.24 -15.84 36.52
C SER A 122 -6.44 -16.15 35.03
N GLN A 123 -7.47 -15.56 34.43
CA GLN A 123 -7.74 -15.71 33.01
C GLN A 123 -6.66 -14.97 32.20
N VAL A 124 -6.17 -15.59 31.13
CA VAL A 124 -5.22 -14.94 30.21
C VAL A 124 -5.99 -13.93 29.37
N VAL A 125 -5.71 -12.65 29.58
CA VAL A 125 -6.33 -11.57 28.81
C VAL A 125 -5.61 -11.44 27.45
N PRO A 126 -6.33 -11.47 26.32
CA PRO A 126 -5.73 -11.24 25.00
C PRO A 126 -5.13 -9.84 24.87
N ILE A 127 -4.17 -9.70 23.95
CA ILE A 127 -3.58 -8.40 23.60
C ILE A 127 -4.65 -7.54 22.90
N GLU A 128 -4.63 -6.23 23.17
CA GLU A 128 -5.49 -5.26 22.49
C GLU A 128 -5.38 -5.34 20.96
N SER A 129 -6.50 -5.09 20.28
CA SER A 129 -6.58 -5.13 18.83
C SER A 129 -5.64 -4.12 18.18
N ARG A 130 -4.79 -4.58 17.25
CA ARG A 130 -3.87 -3.73 16.47
C ARG A 130 -4.09 -3.93 14.98
N LEU A 131 -4.19 -2.84 14.24
CA LEU A 131 -4.28 -2.88 12.78
C LEU A 131 -2.89 -3.09 12.18
N LYS A 132 -2.78 -4.07 11.28
CA LYS A 132 -1.61 -4.26 10.41
C LYS A 132 -2.07 -4.15 8.96
N SER A 133 -1.54 -3.18 8.24
CA SER A 133 -1.80 -2.99 6.80
C SER A 133 -0.64 -3.53 5.98
N TYR A 134 -0.95 -4.27 4.93
CA TYR A 134 0.00 -4.76 3.93
C TYR A 134 -0.66 -4.70 2.55
N PHE A 135 0.15 -4.67 1.49
CA PHE A 135 -0.37 -4.73 0.13
C PHE A 135 -0.94 -6.12 -0.12
N MET A 136 -2.19 -6.18 -0.58
CA MET A 136 -2.82 -7.44 -0.98
C MET A 136 -2.53 -7.72 -2.45
N VAL A 137 -2.76 -6.71 -3.30
CA VAL A 137 -2.63 -6.75 -4.76
C VAL A 137 -1.81 -5.57 -5.23
N THR A 138 -0.90 -5.79 -6.17
CA THR A 138 -0.19 -4.77 -6.95
C THR A 138 -0.46 -5.03 -8.42
N ASP A 139 -0.96 -4.03 -9.15
CA ASP A 139 -1.26 -4.13 -10.59
C ASP A 139 -2.13 -5.34 -10.96
N GLY A 140 -3.19 -5.58 -10.18
CA GLY A 140 -4.10 -6.72 -10.38
C GLY A 140 -3.52 -8.10 -10.02
N GLN A 141 -2.25 -8.19 -9.61
CA GLN A 141 -1.63 -9.44 -9.17
C GLN A 141 -1.46 -9.50 -7.64
N PRO A 142 -1.76 -10.65 -6.99
CA PRO A 142 -1.52 -10.80 -5.56
C PRO A 142 -0.03 -10.68 -5.25
N THR A 143 0.30 -9.86 -4.25
CA THR A 143 1.71 -9.68 -3.85
C THR A 143 2.18 -10.90 -3.08
N LYS A 144 3.37 -11.43 -3.43
CA LYS A 144 3.98 -12.52 -2.66
C LYS A 144 4.50 -11.96 -1.35
N SER A 145 3.86 -12.32 -0.23
CA SER A 145 4.25 -11.89 1.10
C SER A 145 3.98 -12.99 2.12
N ALA A 146 4.56 -12.88 3.32
CA ALA A 146 4.27 -13.80 4.41
C ALA A 146 2.81 -13.70 4.92
N TYR A 147 2.09 -12.64 4.54
CA TYR A 147 0.71 -12.38 4.95
C TYR A 147 -0.32 -12.71 3.86
N ASN A 148 0.12 -12.90 2.62
CA ASN A 148 -0.74 -13.27 1.51
C ASN A 148 -0.66 -14.78 1.26
N LEU A 149 -1.77 -15.36 0.83
CA LEU A 149 -1.83 -16.73 0.34
C LEU A 149 -0.93 -16.81 -0.89
N ASN A 150 0.23 -17.44 -0.74
CA ASN A 150 1.13 -17.70 -1.84
C ASN A 150 0.67 -19.02 -2.46
N LEU A 151 -0.33 -18.96 -3.34
CA LEU A 151 -0.75 -20.12 -4.11
C LEU A 151 0.47 -20.68 -4.84
N SER A 152 0.90 -21.89 -4.47
CA SER A 152 1.79 -22.68 -5.31
C SER A 152 1.01 -23.13 -6.53
N GLU A 153 1.69 -23.22 -7.68
CA GLU A 153 1.08 -23.70 -8.93
C GLU A 153 0.46 -25.12 -8.81
N GLU A 154 0.78 -25.86 -7.74
CA GLU A 154 0.27 -27.20 -7.43
C GLU A 154 -1.04 -27.22 -6.62
N GLU A 155 -1.44 -26.12 -5.97
CA GLU A 155 -2.66 -26.07 -5.14
C GLU A 155 -3.90 -25.54 -5.89
N ILE A 156 -3.73 -25.11 -7.15
CA ILE A 156 -4.82 -24.55 -7.99
C ILE A 156 -5.69 -25.67 -8.60
N ASP A 157 -5.18 -26.91 -8.66
CA ASP A 157 -5.89 -28.02 -9.30
C ASP A 157 -6.81 -28.81 -8.33
N ASP A 158 -6.71 -28.59 -7.01
CA ASP A 158 -7.38 -29.44 -5.99
C ASP A 158 -8.55 -28.77 -5.26
N GLU A 159 -8.75 -27.45 -5.37
CA GLU A 159 -9.87 -26.73 -4.74
C GLU A 159 -10.51 -25.77 -5.75
N ASP A 160 -11.51 -26.23 -6.52
CA ASP A 160 -12.66 -25.44 -6.99
C ASP A 160 -13.57 -26.30 -7.90
N ASP A 161 -14.43 -27.12 -7.27
CA ASP A 161 -15.62 -27.75 -7.88
C ASP A 161 -16.90 -27.05 -7.35
N ASP A 162 -16.81 -25.73 -7.09
CA ASP A 162 -17.95 -24.87 -6.75
C ASP A 162 -18.38 -24.08 -8.01
N GLU A 163 -19.52 -24.45 -8.61
CA GLU A 163 -20.08 -23.92 -9.87
C GLU A 163 -20.40 -22.40 -9.90
N ASP A 164 -20.01 -21.61 -8.89
CA ASP A 164 -20.30 -20.17 -8.78
C ASP A 164 -19.05 -19.26 -8.66
N SER A 165 -17.84 -19.76 -8.88
CA SER A 165 -16.64 -18.91 -8.96
C SER A 165 -16.55 -18.24 -10.35
N GLU A 166 -17.10 -17.03 -10.47
CA GLU A 166 -16.74 -16.13 -11.59
C GLU A 166 -15.23 -15.88 -11.55
N ASP A 167 -14.52 -16.46 -12.52
CA ASP A 167 -13.16 -16.13 -12.96
C ASP A 167 -12.26 -15.47 -11.90
N PHE A 168 -11.56 -16.29 -11.09
CA PHE A 168 -10.27 -15.90 -10.53
C PHE A 168 -9.23 -15.90 -11.66
N ALA A 169 -9.44 -15.03 -12.66
CA ALA A 169 -8.55 -14.84 -13.79
C ALA A 169 -7.27 -14.17 -13.25
N VAL A 170 -6.31 -14.99 -12.82
CA VAL A 170 -4.92 -14.60 -12.68
C VAL A 170 -4.51 -13.99 -14.02
N GLY A 171 -4.35 -12.66 -14.03
CA GLY A 171 -3.93 -11.90 -15.20
C GLY A 171 -2.77 -12.61 -15.90
N THR A 172 -2.99 -12.89 -17.19
CA THR A 172 -2.10 -13.54 -18.16
C THR A 172 -0.63 -13.61 -17.72
N ASN A 173 -0.23 -14.78 -17.23
CA ASN A 173 1.18 -15.14 -17.12
C ASN A 173 1.73 -15.41 -18.52
N GLU A 174 2.30 -14.41 -19.19
CA GLU A 174 3.09 -14.65 -20.39
C GLU A 174 4.38 -15.39 -20.03
N LYS A 175 4.44 -16.66 -20.41
CA LYS A 175 5.65 -17.49 -20.40
C LYS A 175 6.69 -16.87 -21.32
N SER A 176 7.72 -16.22 -20.77
CA SER A 176 8.87 -15.81 -21.56
C SER A 176 9.68 -17.05 -21.96
N ASN A 177 9.54 -17.45 -23.22
CA ASN A 177 10.37 -18.45 -23.89
C ASN A 177 11.86 -18.07 -23.76
N GLU A 178 12.65 -18.93 -23.09
CA GLU A 178 14.12 -18.87 -23.13
C GLU A 178 14.62 -19.20 -24.54
N PHE A 179 14.80 -18.17 -25.37
CA PHE A 179 15.54 -18.32 -26.62
C PHE A 179 17.03 -18.16 -26.35
N LYS A 180 17.73 -19.30 -26.23
CA LYS A 180 19.19 -19.36 -26.25
C LYS A 180 19.69 -18.84 -27.60
N SER A 181 20.36 -17.69 -27.60
CA SER A 181 21.23 -17.31 -28.72
C SER A 181 22.58 -16.77 -28.25
N SER A 182 23.57 -17.26 -28.97
CA SER A 182 25.00 -17.26 -28.74
C SER A 182 25.69 -15.92 -28.96
N ARG A 183 26.80 -15.73 -28.22
CA ARG A 183 28.06 -15.01 -28.55
C ARG A 183 27.92 -13.68 -29.30
N VAL A 184 28.39 -12.58 -28.71
CA VAL A 184 29.31 -11.60 -29.35
C VAL A 184 29.78 -10.51 -28.36
N LEU A 185 31.10 -10.27 -28.42
CA LEU A 185 31.96 -9.15 -28.00
C LEU A 185 31.54 -8.07 -26.97
N LYS A 186 32.48 -7.83 -26.05
CA LYS A 186 32.55 -6.74 -25.05
C LYS A 186 32.41 -5.34 -25.66
N ARG A 187 31.38 -4.60 -25.25
CA ARG A 187 31.21 -3.13 -25.38
C ARG A 187 30.38 -2.59 -24.18
N PRO A 188 30.41 -1.27 -23.89
CA PRO A 188 30.33 -0.75 -22.52
C PRO A 188 28.94 -0.87 -21.89
N VAL A 189 28.96 -1.12 -20.60
CA VAL A 189 27.82 -1.44 -19.73
C VAL A 189 26.72 -0.38 -19.84
N SER A 190 25.55 -0.77 -20.32
CA SER A 190 24.35 0.07 -20.35
C SER A 190 23.86 0.33 -18.92
N SER A 191 23.21 1.48 -18.67
CA SER A 191 22.54 1.78 -17.39
C SER A 191 21.56 0.67 -16.98
N THR A 192 20.99 -0.02 -17.95
CA THR A 192 20.11 -1.19 -17.77
C THR A 192 20.84 -2.39 -17.17
N GLU A 193 22.08 -2.66 -17.57
CA GLU A 193 22.90 -3.76 -17.00
C GLU A 193 23.36 -3.44 -15.58
N MET A 194 23.69 -2.18 -15.29
CA MET A 194 24.02 -1.75 -13.93
C MET A 194 22.82 -1.86 -12.98
N PHE A 195 21.62 -1.53 -13.46
CA PHE A 195 20.37 -1.72 -12.70
C PHE A 195 20.11 -3.20 -12.41
N LEU A 196 20.20 -4.07 -13.43
CA LEU A 196 20.02 -5.51 -13.28
C LEU A 196 21.04 -6.14 -12.32
N GLN A 197 22.28 -5.65 -12.32
CA GLN A 197 23.32 -6.14 -11.42
C GLN A 197 23.12 -5.65 -9.97
N ALA A 198 22.62 -4.42 -9.78
CA ALA A 198 22.24 -3.90 -8.47
C ALA A 198 21.00 -4.60 -7.88
N ALA A 199 20.02 -4.93 -8.73
CA ALA A 199 18.82 -5.68 -8.33
C ALA A 199 19.16 -7.10 -7.82
N LYS A 200 20.19 -7.75 -8.38
CA LYS A 200 20.67 -9.07 -7.93
C LYS A 200 21.38 -9.06 -6.58
N VAL A 201 21.85 -7.90 -6.11
CA VAL A 201 22.60 -7.74 -4.85
C VAL A 201 21.71 -7.16 -3.73
N ALA A 202 20.50 -6.71 -4.06
CA ALA A 202 19.54 -6.22 -3.07
C ALA A 202 19.09 -7.38 -2.15
N LYS A 203 19.06 -7.13 -0.84
CA LYS A 203 18.59 -8.10 0.16
C LYS A 203 17.15 -8.52 -0.17
N THR A 204 16.90 -9.81 -0.07
CA THR A 204 15.72 -10.56 -0.50
C THR A 204 14.38 -10.13 0.12
N GLU A 205 14.35 -9.20 1.07
CA GLU A 205 13.14 -8.58 1.62
C GLU A 205 12.59 -7.42 0.76
N GLN A 206 13.34 -7.00 -0.27
CA GLN A 206 12.96 -5.94 -1.21
C GLN A 206 12.99 -6.39 -2.68
N ILE A 207 12.90 -7.70 -2.93
CA ILE A 207 12.54 -8.18 -4.27
C ILE A 207 11.01 -8.11 -4.33
N VAL A 208 10.48 -6.89 -4.46
CA VAL A 208 9.22 -6.73 -5.18
C VAL A 208 9.49 -7.43 -6.50
N GLY A 209 8.79 -8.53 -6.75
CA GLY A 209 8.87 -9.25 -8.00
C GLY A 209 8.36 -8.32 -9.10
N LEU A 210 9.20 -7.38 -9.52
CA LEU A 210 9.05 -6.62 -10.74
C LEU A 210 9.30 -7.63 -11.85
N LYS A 211 8.32 -8.52 -12.07
CA LYS A 211 8.06 -8.98 -13.42
C LYS A 211 8.00 -7.70 -14.26
N PRO A 212 8.73 -7.63 -15.39
CA PRO A 212 8.57 -6.51 -16.30
C PRO A 212 7.08 -6.34 -16.52
N HIS A 213 6.57 -5.16 -16.18
CA HIS A 213 5.16 -4.81 -16.25
C HIS A 213 4.65 -5.34 -17.59
N SER A 214 3.84 -6.42 -17.54
CA SER A 214 3.20 -6.92 -18.75
C SER A 214 2.47 -5.71 -19.28
N VAL A 215 2.78 -5.31 -20.51
CA VAL A 215 2.07 -4.21 -21.16
C VAL A 215 0.61 -4.60 -21.04
N GLU A 216 -0.13 -3.97 -20.10
CA GLU A 216 -1.58 -4.05 -20.10
C GLU A 216 -1.95 -3.78 -21.55
N MET A 217 -2.72 -4.68 -22.16
CA MET A 217 -3.04 -4.58 -23.58
C MET A 217 -3.78 -3.26 -23.79
N LEU A 218 -3.02 -2.18 -24.03
CA LEU A 218 -3.57 -0.86 -24.21
C LEU A 218 -4.47 -0.96 -25.42
N THR A 219 -5.68 -0.43 -25.29
CA THR A 219 -6.57 -0.32 -26.42
C THR A 219 -5.86 0.46 -27.53
N ILE A 220 -6.17 0.13 -28.79
CA ILE A 220 -5.59 0.83 -29.94
C ILE A 220 -5.81 2.35 -29.82
N GLU A 221 -6.96 2.76 -29.30
CA GLU A 221 -7.29 4.16 -29.03
C GLU A 221 -6.35 4.80 -27.99
N GLN A 222 -6.06 4.12 -26.87
CA GLN A 222 -5.11 4.61 -25.87
C GLN A 222 -3.69 4.70 -26.44
N GLN A 223 -3.26 3.73 -27.25
CA GLN A 223 -1.93 3.79 -27.88
C GLN A 223 -1.82 4.96 -28.85
N MET A 224 -2.86 5.18 -29.67
CA MET A 224 -2.92 6.32 -30.59
C MET A 224 -2.90 7.65 -29.83
N PHE A 225 -3.69 7.76 -28.77
CA PHE A 225 -3.73 8.93 -27.91
C PHE A 225 -2.37 9.24 -27.27
N ILE A 226 -1.72 8.24 -26.65
CA ILE A 226 -0.39 8.43 -26.04
C ILE A 226 0.64 8.83 -27.10
N LYS A 227 0.63 8.18 -28.27
CA LYS A 227 1.53 8.52 -29.37
C LYS A 227 1.33 9.97 -29.83
N ASP A 228 0.08 10.42 -29.95
CA ASP A 228 -0.24 11.78 -30.37
C ASP A 228 0.18 12.81 -29.32
N ILE A 229 -0.02 12.52 -28.03
CA ILE A 229 0.47 13.36 -26.93
C ILE A 229 1.98 13.44 -26.92
N LEU A 230 2.69 12.31 -27.01
CA LEU A 230 4.16 12.29 -27.01
C LEU A 230 4.72 13.06 -28.22
N THR A 231 4.10 12.89 -29.38
CA THR A 231 4.48 13.60 -30.61
C THR A 231 4.19 15.10 -30.49
N ALA A 232 3.05 15.49 -29.93
CA ALA A 232 2.71 16.88 -29.66
C ALA A 232 3.67 17.53 -28.65
N CYS A 233 4.05 16.80 -27.60
CA CYS A 233 5.04 17.22 -26.61
C CYS A 233 6.43 17.49 -27.24
N MET A 234 6.81 16.71 -28.25
CA MET A 234 8.06 16.85 -29.00
C MET A 234 7.94 17.77 -30.23
N GLY A 235 6.73 18.21 -30.57
CA GLY A 235 6.45 19.06 -31.73
C GLY A 235 7.04 20.46 -31.60
N THR A 236 7.23 21.14 -32.73
CA THR A 236 7.78 22.51 -32.77
C THR A 236 6.77 23.58 -32.36
N GLU A 237 5.48 23.30 -32.49
CA GLU A 237 4.40 24.23 -32.17
C GLU A 237 4.15 24.35 -30.66
N ASP A 238 4.36 25.55 -30.10
CA ASP A 238 4.24 25.78 -28.67
C ASP A 238 2.81 25.63 -28.14
N LYS A 239 1.78 26.06 -28.89
CA LYS A 239 0.39 25.97 -28.43
C LYS A 239 -0.04 24.53 -28.21
N ARG A 240 0.18 23.68 -29.23
CA ARG A 240 -0.13 22.26 -29.19
C ARG A 240 0.64 21.52 -28.09
N ARG A 241 1.86 21.94 -27.79
CA ARG A 241 2.66 21.42 -26.68
C ARG A 241 2.06 21.73 -25.31
N HIS A 242 1.59 22.96 -25.09
CA HIS A 242 0.97 23.33 -23.81
C HIS A 242 -0.36 22.61 -23.59
N GLU A 243 -1.14 22.42 -24.65
CA GLU A 243 -2.37 21.63 -24.60
C GLU A 243 -2.08 20.16 -24.25
N ALA A 244 -1.12 19.52 -24.90
CA ALA A 244 -0.73 18.15 -24.60
C ALA A 244 -0.23 17.97 -23.15
N LEU A 245 0.53 18.94 -22.62
CA LEU A 245 0.97 18.93 -21.23
C LEU A 245 -0.17 19.14 -20.24
N ALA A 246 -1.14 20.00 -20.57
CA ALA A 246 -2.33 20.21 -19.74
C ALA A 246 -3.19 18.95 -19.69
N THR A 247 -3.35 18.25 -20.81
CA THR A 247 -4.03 16.95 -20.88
C THR A 247 -3.35 15.93 -19.97
N LEU A 248 -2.02 15.82 -20.00
CA LEU A 248 -1.27 14.90 -19.12
C LEU A 248 -1.44 15.20 -17.62
N GLU A 249 -1.60 16.47 -17.25
CA GLU A 249 -1.75 16.89 -15.85
C GLU A 249 -3.15 16.61 -15.28
N HIS A 250 -4.18 16.61 -16.13
CA HIS A 250 -5.59 16.55 -15.68
C HIS A 250 -6.32 15.26 -16.04
N ASP A 251 -5.82 14.49 -17.01
CA ASP A 251 -6.50 13.29 -17.48
C ASP A 251 -6.29 12.10 -16.53
N ALA A 252 -7.38 11.45 -16.15
CA ALA A 252 -7.41 10.36 -15.17
C ALA A 252 -7.15 8.98 -15.79
N GLY A 253 -7.16 8.86 -17.13
CA GLY A 253 -7.02 7.58 -17.84
C GLY A 253 -5.60 7.18 -18.25
N ILE A 254 -4.57 7.91 -17.81
CA ILE A 254 -3.22 7.81 -18.37
C ILE A 254 -2.29 7.03 -17.43
N GLN A 255 -2.03 5.76 -17.74
CA GLN A 255 -0.89 5.02 -17.21
C GLN A 255 0.21 5.01 -18.27
N ILE A 256 1.25 5.84 -18.13
CA ILE A 256 2.37 5.91 -19.08
C ILE A 256 3.65 5.40 -18.42
N ASN A 257 4.27 4.43 -19.09
CA ASN A 257 5.63 4.01 -18.80
C ASN A 257 6.63 4.86 -19.64
N VAL A 258 7.44 5.70 -18.99
CA VAL A 258 8.40 6.59 -19.65
C VAL A 258 9.81 6.01 -19.57
N ASN A 259 10.31 5.45 -20.68
CA ASN A 259 11.69 5.00 -20.76
C ASN A 259 12.59 6.12 -21.35
N MET A 260 13.50 6.69 -20.55
CA MET A 260 14.34 7.83 -20.96
C MET A 260 15.77 7.37 -21.29
N ALA A 261 16.07 7.12 -22.56
CA ALA A 261 17.39 6.65 -23.00
C ALA A 261 17.91 7.36 -24.26
N GLN A 262 18.01 8.69 -24.28
CA GLN A 262 18.72 9.40 -25.37
C GLN A 262 19.51 10.64 -24.90
N ARG A 263 20.70 10.84 -25.46
CA ARG A 263 21.65 11.93 -25.17
C ARG A 263 21.46 13.14 -26.10
N CYS A 264 20.26 13.70 -26.16
CA CYS A 264 19.99 14.98 -26.85
C CYS A 264 19.31 15.94 -25.88
N LEU A 265 19.89 17.12 -25.64
CA LEU A 265 19.39 18.08 -24.65
C LEU A 265 17.91 18.44 -24.87
N SER A 266 17.50 18.63 -26.11
CA SER A 266 16.10 18.90 -26.49
C SER A 266 15.16 17.79 -26.03
N LEU A 267 15.53 16.52 -26.26
CA LEU A 267 14.76 15.36 -25.82
C LEU A 267 14.72 15.26 -24.29
N ILE A 268 15.83 15.56 -23.61
CA ILE A 268 15.88 15.53 -22.14
C ILE A 268 14.99 16.63 -21.54
N ILE A 269 14.96 17.82 -22.15
CA ILE A 269 14.06 18.91 -21.75
C ILE A 269 12.60 18.49 -21.95
N TYR A 270 12.25 17.93 -23.12
CA TYR A 270 10.88 17.49 -23.39
C TYR A 270 10.44 16.36 -22.45
N ALA A 271 11.32 15.40 -22.22
CA ALA A 271 11.02 14.30 -21.32
C ALA A 271 10.95 14.77 -19.85
N ASN A 272 11.73 15.77 -19.43
CA ASN A 272 11.53 16.41 -18.12
C ASN A 272 10.17 17.12 -18.01
N ARG A 273 9.70 17.78 -19.07
CA ARG A 273 8.38 18.43 -19.10
C ARG A 273 7.26 17.41 -19.02
N LEU A 274 7.40 16.31 -19.75
CA LEU A 274 6.50 15.17 -19.70
C LEU A 274 6.42 14.59 -18.28
N LEU A 275 7.59 14.29 -17.68
CA LEU A 275 7.68 13.79 -16.30
C LEU A 275 7.03 14.76 -15.31
N ARG A 276 7.18 16.08 -15.50
CA ARG A 276 6.51 17.05 -14.64
C ARG A 276 5.00 17.02 -14.79
N GLY A 277 4.46 16.91 -16.00
CA GLY A 277 3.02 16.75 -16.22
C GLY A 277 2.46 15.52 -15.50
N ILE A 278 3.18 14.39 -15.60
CA ILE A 278 2.85 13.15 -14.90
C ILE A 278 2.91 13.32 -13.38
N VAL A 279 3.97 13.96 -12.86
CA VAL A 279 4.14 14.22 -11.41
C VAL A 279 3.06 15.13 -10.84
N LEU A 280 2.53 16.08 -11.62
CA LEU A 280 1.46 16.96 -11.16
C LEU A 280 0.07 16.31 -11.22
N ASN A 281 -0.06 15.20 -11.95
CA ASN A 281 -1.31 14.48 -12.05
C ASN A 281 -1.62 13.73 -10.74
N LYS A 282 -2.64 14.19 -10.02
CA LYS A 282 -3.09 13.59 -8.75
C LYS A 282 -3.92 12.32 -8.93
N ALA A 283 -4.42 12.07 -10.13
CA ALA A 283 -5.20 10.87 -10.44
C ALA A 283 -4.28 9.68 -10.75
N ALA A 284 -3.00 9.93 -11.09
CA ALA A 284 -2.03 8.89 -11.37
C ALA A 284 -1.35 8.38 -10.09
N GLU A 285 -1.43 7.08 -9.83
CA GLU A 285 -0.64 6.43 -8.79
C GLU A 285 0.78 6.18 -9.31
N LEU A 286 1.74 7.01 -8.90
CA LEU A 286 3.12 6.89 -9.38
C LEU A 286 3.97 5.88 -8.60
N GLY A 287 3.45 5.33 -7.49
CA GLY A 287 4.15 4.41 -6.59
C GLY A 287 4.98 3.34 -7.30
N PRO A 288 4.39 2.55 -8.22
CA PRO A 288 5.11 1.51 -8.96
C PRO A 288 6.24 2.04 -9.86
N PHE A 289 6.08 3.22 -10.46
CA PHE A 289 6.99 3.80 -11.44
C PHE A 289 8.07 4.71 -10.83
N LEU A 290 8.01 4.96 -9.52
CA LEU A 290 8.96 5.81 -8.81
C LEU A 290 10.41 5.39 -9.07
N HIS A 291 10.67 4.08 -9.11
CA HIS A 291 12.00 3.51 -9.33
C HIS A 291 12.59 3.82 -10.71
N ASP A 292 11.77 4.14 -11.71
CA ASP A 292 12.21 4.52 -13.05
C ASP A 292 12.31 6.05 -13.19
N ILE A 293 11.34 6.78 -12.63
CA ILE A 293 11.27 8.24 -12.71
C ILE A 293 12.39 8.91 -11.92
N ILE A 294 12.67 8.41 -10.69
CA ILE A 294 13.68 9.01 -9.80
C ILE A 294 15.08 8.98 -10.45
N PRO A 295 15.61 7.85 -10.94
CA PRO A 295 16.91 7.83 -11.61
C PRO A 295 16.95 8.70 -12.87
N ALA A 296 15.86 8.81 -13.63
CA ALA A 296 15.79 9.67 -14.82
C ALA A 296 15.93 11.15 -14.46
N LEU A 297 15.17 11.62 -13.45
CA LEU A 297 15.28 12.99 -12.95
C LEU A 297 16.68 13.25 -12.37
N MET A 298 17.20 12.34 -11.54
CA MET A 298 18.53 12.45 -10.93
C MET A 298 19.64 12.49 -11.98
N SER A 299 19.54 11.69 -13.05
CA SER A 299 20.49 11.73 -14.17
C SER A 299 20.45 13.07 -14.90
N SER A 300 19.26 13.66 -15.07
CA SER A 300 19.13 14.98 -15.68
C SER A 300 19.63 16.13 -14.80
N MET A 301 19.61 15.95 -13.47
CA MET A 301 20.15 16.90 -12.49
C MET A 301 21.65 16.78 -12.28
N LEU A 302 22.19 15.56 -12.26
CA LEU A 302 23.57 15.23 -11.86
C LEU A 302 24.46 14.78 -13.00
N GLY A 303 23.97 14.75 -14.25
CA GLY A 303 24.75 14.29 -15.39
C GLY A 303 25.98 15.15 -15.66
N ARG A 304 27.11 14.53 -16.00
CA ARG A 304 28.39 15.25 -16.26
C ARG A 304 28.32 16.12 -17.51
N ASN A 305 27.88 15.55 -18.64
CA ASN A 305 27.77 16.22 -19.94
C ASN A 305 26.36 16.03 -20.49
N MET A 306 25.51 17.04 -20.33
CA MET A 306 24.10 17.01 -20.77
C MET A 306 23.91 17.51 -22.22
N CYS A 307 24.91 18.23 -22.74
CA CYS A 307 24.89 18.84 -24.06
C CYS A 307 26.16 18.43 -24.83
N ILE A 308 26.04 18.34 -26.15
CA ILE A 308 27.19 18.16 -27.04
C ILE A 308 27.92 19.50 -27.23
N ARG A 309 27.21 20.63 -27.09
CA ARG A 309 27.75 21.99 -27.22
C ARG A 309 27.87 22.65 -25.84
N LEU A 310 29.01 23.30 -25.59
CA LEU A 310 29.32 23.99 -24.33
C LEU A 310 28.48 25.27 -24.08
N GLU A 311 27.81 25.79 -25.12
CA GLU A 311 27.03 27.05 -25.03
C GLU A 311 25.56 26.86 -24.61
N ASP A 312 25.08 25.62 -24.53
CA ASP A 312 23.68 25.37 -24.22
C ASP A 312 23.37 25.56 -22.72
N ASN A 313 22.24 26.21 -22.42
CA ASN A 313 21.76 26.55 -21.07
C ASN A 313 21.28 25.32 -20.27
N HIS A 314 22.20 24.41 -19.94
CA HIS A 314 21.93 23.22 -19.14
C HIS A 314 21.57 23.53 -17.67
N TRP A 315 21.89 24.73 -17.17
CA TRP A 315 21.53 25.17 -15.82
C TRP A 315 20.02 25.23 -15.59
N ALA A 316 19.27 25.75 -16.57
CA ALA A 316 17.82 25.85 -16.50
C ALA A 316 17.16 24.47 -16.47
N LEU A 317 17.72 23.51 -17.21
CA LEU A 317 17.28 22.11 -17.15
C LEU A 317 17.49 21.52 -15.76
N ARG A 318 18.69 21.67 -15.16
CA ARG A 318 18.97 21.16 -13.81
C ARG A 318 18.04 21.77 -12.76
N ASP A 319 17.79 23.08 -12.83
CA ASP A 319 16.84 23.77 -11.94
C ASP A 319 15.40 23.25 -12.12
N TYR A 320 15.01 22.98 -13.36
CA TYR A 320 13.69 22.43 -13.69
C TYR A 320 13.54 21.00 -13.16
N SER A 321 14.51 20.13 -13.41
CA SER A 321 14.55 18.75 -12.93
C SER A 321 14.55 18.68 -11.40
N TRP A 322 15.32 19.54 -10.73
CA TRP A 322 15.32 19.67 -9.27
C TRP A 322 13.93 20.01 -8.72
N LYS A 323 13.27 21.03 -9.30
CA LYS A 323 11.93 21.43 -8.86
C LYS A 323 10.90 20.32 -9.09
N THR A 324 10.97 19.62 -10.22
CA THR A 324 10.11 18.46 -10.50
C THR A 324 10.36 17.32 -9.52
N PHE A 325 11.62 17.02 -9.20
CA PHE A 325 12.00 16.03 -8.20
C PHE A 325 11.45 16.40 -6.81
N LEU A 326 11.48 17.69 -6.45
CA LEU A 326 10.95 18.16 -5.18
C LEU A 326 9.41 18.04 -5.11
N SER A 327 8.70 18.33 -6.21
CA SER A 327 7.25 18.07 -6.31
C SER A 327 6.94 16.58 -6.16
N LEU A 328 7.68 15.71 -6.86
CA LEU A 328 7.54 14.26 -6.73
C LEU A 328 7.73 13.81 -5.28
N TYR A 329 8.75 14.32 -4.60
CA TYR A 329 8.98 14.01 -3.19
C TYR A 329 7.82 14.43 -2.28
N ARG A 330 7.22 15.59 -2.51
CA ARG A 330 6.17 16.15 -1.65
C ARG A 330 4.81 15.49 -1.87
N ASP A 331 4.49 15.17 -3.12
CA ASP A 331 3.14 14.76 -3.50
C ASP A 331 2.98 13.24 -3.58
N HIS A 332 4.04 12.48 -3.91
CA HIS A 332 3.94 11.04 -4.22
C HIS A 332 4.71 10.10 -3.29
N ILE A 333 5.61 10.61 -2.44
CA ILE A 333 6.37 9.76 -1.52
C ILE A 333 5.62 9.57 -0.21
N GLU A 334 5.28 8.32 0.10
CA GLU A 334 4.60 7.97 1.34
C GLU A 334 5.40 8.37 2.61
N PRO A 335 4.72 8.81 3.69
CA PRO A 335 5.37 9.23 4.93
C PRO A 335 6.27 8.15 5.55
N ASN A 336 5.86 6.87 5.45
CA ASN A 336 6.60 5.73 5.98
C ASN A 336 7.96 5.55 5.30
N TYR A 337 8.02 5.76 3.99
CA TYR A 337 9.24 5.63 3.19
C TYR A 337 10.06 6.93 3.13
N ALA A 338 9.44 8.09 3.41
CA ALA A 338 10.07 9.39 3.31
C ALA A 338 11.39 9.51 4.10
N LYS A 339 11.52 8.87 5.27
CA LYS A 339 12.78 8.90 6.05
C LYS A 339 13.93 8.20 5.33
N GLU A 340 13.68 7.01 4.78
CA GLU A 340 14.69 6.22 4.08
C GLU A 340 15.03 6.87 2.73
N PHE A 341 14.02 7.36 2.01
CA PHE A 341 14.19 8.12 0.78
C PHE A 341 15.11 9.33 0.97
N ARG A 342 14.83 10.16 1.99
CA ARG A 342 15.67 11.33 2.31
C ARG A 342 17.11 10.95 2.59
N LYS A 343 17.35 9.89 3.36
CA LYS A 343 18.71 9.41 3.67
C LYS A 343 19.47 8.98 2.42
N ARG A 344 18.83 8.18 1.55
CA ARG A 344 19.43 7.69 0.29
C ARG A 344 19.76 8.85 -0.65
N THR A 345 18.80 9.75 -0.85
CA THR A 345 18.96 10.93 -1.72
C THR A 345 20.03 11.88 -1.19
N PHE A 346 20.04 12.17 0.12
CA PHE A 346 21.08 13.00 0.74
C PHE A 346 22.47 12.38 0.60
N LYS A 347 22.60 11.06 0.85
CA LYS A 347 23.88 10.36 0.72
C LYS A 347 24.41 10.44 -0.71
N LEU A 348 23.58 10.16 -1.71
CA LEU A 348 23.97 10.27 -3.11
C LEU A 348 24.43 11.70 -3.47
N ALA A 349 23.68 12.71 -3.03
CA ALA A 349 24.04 14.11 -3.25
C ALA A 349 25.36 14.49 -2.56
N TRP A 350 25.60 13.96 -1.36
CA TRP A 350 26.83 14.17 -0.60
C TRP A 350 28.04 13.50 -1.23
N ASP A 351 27.88 12.25 -1.69
CA ASP A 351 28.94 11.49 -2.34
C ASP A 351 29.41 12.23 -3.61
N VAL A 352 28.47 12.79 -4.39
CA VAL A 352 28.81 13.62 -5.56
C VAL A 352 29.39 14.98 -5.17
N PHE A 353 28.92 15.62 -4.10
CA PHE A 353 29.45 16.92 -3.65
C PHE A 353 30.89 16.82 -3.11
N SER A 354 31.22 15.71 -2.46
CA SER A 354 32.51 15.50 -1.80
C SER A 354 33.58 14.92 -2.71
N ASP A 355 33.19 14.34 -3.85
CA ASP A 355 34.12 13.76 -4.81
C ASP A 355 34.91 14.85 -5.53
N ASP A 356 36.24 14.77 -5.45
CA ASP A 356 37.16 15.68 -6.15
C ASP A 356 37.09 15.53 -7.68
N HIS A 357 36.56 14.42 -8.20
CA HIS A 357 36.36 14.20 -9.63
C HIS A 357 35.03 14.72 -10.18
N SER A 358 34.17 15.30 -9.32
CA SER A 358 32.91 15.88 -9.73
C SER A 358 33.11 17.19 -10.50
N SER A 359 32.41 17.34 -11.63
CA SER A 359 32.43 18.59 -12.38
C SER A 359 31.53 19.64 -11.72
N ALA A 360 31.82 20.93 -11.96
CA ALA A 360 31.03 22.03 -11.40
C ALA A 360 29.50 21.92 -11.68
N PRO A 361 29.05 21.47 -12.87
CA PRO A 361 27.63 21.22 -13.11
C PRO A 361 27.03 20.06 -12.29
N MET A 362 27.80 19.04 -11.93
CA MET A 362 27.35 17.95 -11.06
C MET A 362 27.13 18.46 -9.63
N ILE A 363 28.12 19.17 -9.10
CA ILE A 363 28.07 19.78 -7.76
C ILE A 363 26.90 20.78 -7.68
N TYR A 364 26.65 21.56 -8.74
CA TYR A 364 25.49 22.45 -8.79
C TYR A 364 24.16 21.72 -8.57
N GLY A 365 23.99 20.55 -9.21
CA GLY A 365 22.76 19.76 -9.09
C GLY A 365 22.55 19.15 -7.71
N THR A 366 23.60 18.99 -6.90
CA THR A 366 23.49 18.44 -5.54
C THR A 366 23.11 19.48 -4.49
N ILE A 367 23.43 20.76 -4.69
CA ILE A 367 23.22 21.82 -3.69
C ILE A 367 21.74 21.92 -3.28
N GLY A 368 20.81 21.85 -4.24
CA GLY A 368 19.37 21.86 -3.96
C GLY A 368 18.95 20.68 -3.07
N LEU A 369 19.39 19.47 -3.45
CA LEU A 369 19.13 18.23 -2.72
C LEU A 369 19.67 18.30 -1.30
N LEU A 370 20.91 18.72 -1.13
CA LEU A 370 21.56 18.85 0.18
C LEU A 370 20.82 19.87 1.07
N THR A 371 20.39 20.99 0.50
CA THR A 371 19.70 22.06 1.24
C THR A 371 18.33 21.61 1.78
N GLU A 372 17.56 20.87 0.99
CA GLU A 372 16.22 20.43 1.38
C GLU A 372 16.28 19.21 2.31
N PHE A 373 17.10 18.21 1.96
CA PHE A 373 17.12 16.89 2.59
C PHE A 373 18.09 16.74 3.76
N VAL A 374 18.79 17.81 4.15
CA VAL A 374 19.67 17.80 5.33
C VAL A 374 18.90 17.41 6.59
N PRO A 375 19.38 16.43 7.36
CA PRO A 375 18.88 16.17 8.71
C PRO A 375 19.11 17.40 9.60
N GLU A 376 18.13 17.77 10.42
CA GLU A 376 18.21 18.97 11.28
C GLU A 376 19.48 18.99 12.16
N GLU A 377 19.85 17.82 12.70
CA GLU A 377 21.08 17.61 13.50
C GLU A 377 22.38 17.92 12.74
N LYS A 378 22.38 17.85 11.40
CA LYS A 378 23.57 18.00 10.55
C LYS A 378 23.63 19.34 9.81
N MET A 379 22.69 20.25 10.06
CA MET A 379 22.64 21.54 9.36
C MET A 379 23.88 22.40 9.60
N GLU A 380 24.37 22.45 10.85
CA GLU A 380 25.57 23.21 11.20
C GLU A 380 26.82 22.67 10.51
N TRP A 381 26.94 21.34 10.46
CA TRP A 381 28.03 20.67 9.76
C TRP A 381 27.99 20.95 8.24
N LEU A 382 26.80 20.87 7.62
CA LEU A 382 26.67 21.14 6.18
C LEU A 382 27.03 22.60 5.84
N LEU A 383 26.70 23.55 6.72
CA LEU A 383 27.09 24.96 6.57
C LEU A 383 28.60 25.15 6.57
N ASP A 384 29.33 24.48 7.47
CA ASP A 384 30.80 24.52 7.49
C ASP A 384 31.40 23.95 6.20
N GLU A 385 30.83 22.87 5.67
CA GLU A 385 31.26 22.28 4.39
C GLU A 385 30.97 23.19 3.19
N PHE A 386 29.82 23.88 3.17
CA PHE A 386 29.54 24.90 2.16
C PHE A 386 30.53 26.06 2.26
N ASP A 387 30.83 26.55 3.47
CA ASP A 387 31.82 27.60 3.69
C ASP A 387 33.23 27.19 3.24
N LYS A 388 33.65 25.95 3.49
CA LYS A 388 34.92 25.38 3.00
C LYS A 388 34.97 25.37 1.47
N MET A 389 33.89 24.92 0.82
CA MET A 389 33.80 24.89 -0.64
C MET A 389 33.82 26.31 -1.23
N ILE A 390 33.08 27.26 -0.64
CA ILE A 390 33.10 28.68 -1.03
C ILE A 390 34.52 29.26 -0.94
N LYS A 391 35.24 29.00 0.15
CA LYS A 391 36.64 29.43 0.32
C LYS A 391 37.56 28.81 -0.74
N ARG A 392 37.42 27.50 -1.02
CA ARG A 392 38.17 26.79 -2.07
C ARG A 392 37.92 27.41 -3.44
N LEU A 393 36.67 27.71 -3.79
CA LEU A 393 36.32 28.36 -5.05
C LEU A 393 36.93 29.77 -5.17
N ARG A 394 36.93 30.56 -4.08
CA ARG A 394 37.60 31.88 -4.08
C ARG A 394 39.11 31.79 -4.29
N LEU A 395 39.78 30.81 -3.66
CA LEU A 395 41.21 30.59 -3.87
C LEU A 395 41.53 30.26 -5.33
N ILE A 396 40.76 29.34 -5.93
CA ILE A 396 40.88 29.00 -7.35
C ILE A 396 40.67 30.23 -8.23
N GLN A 397 39.73 31.12 -7.88
CA GLN A 397 39.47 32.35 -8.62
C GLN A 397 40.70 33.27 -8.65
N VAL A 398 41.35 33.44 -7.49
CA VAL A 398 42.56 34.26 -7.36
C VAL A 398 43.72 33.64 -8.13
N GLU A 399 43.92 32.33 -8.03
CA GLU A 399 44.98 31.62 -8.76
C GLU A 399 44.80 31.70 -10.29
N MET A 400 43.58 31.54 -10.79
CA MET A 400 43.30 31.68 -12.23
C MET A 400 43.51 33.10 -12.73
N SER A 401 43.12 34.10 -11.93
CA SER A 401 43.38 35.50 -12.25
C SER A 401 44.87 35.83 -12.28
N GLN A 402 45.68 35.23 -11.40
CA GLN A 402 47.14 35.38 -11.40
C GLN A 402 47.81 34.69 -12.60
N ARG A 403 47.22 33.59 -13.10
CA ARG A 403 47.70 32.86 -14.29
C ARG A 403 47.22 33.47 -15.62
N GLY A 404 46.46 34.57 -15.59
CA GLY A 404 45.90 35.20 -16.79
C GLY A 404 44.78 34.40 -17.46
N ASN A 405 44.23 33.38 -16.78
CA ASN A 405 43.12 32.58 -17.29
C ASN A 405 41.78 33.22 -16.92
N THR A 406 40.82 33.16 -17.83
CA THR A 406 39.46 33.65 -17.58
C THR A 406 38.70 32.66 -16.70
N TRP A 407 38.14 33.18 -15.60
CA TRP A 407 37.22 32.44 -14.75
C TRP A 407 36.00 31.99 -15.56
N THR A 408 35.68 30.69 -15.52
CA THR A 408 34.65 30.13 -16.39
C THR A 408 33.25 30.51 -15.90
N ASN A 409 32.31 30.69 -16.83
CA ASN A 409 30.91 31.00 -16.52
C ASN A 409 30.28 29.93 -15.58
N GLU A 410 30.72 28.68 -15.69
CA GLU A 410 30.27 27.58 -14.85
C GLU A 410 30.65 27.75 -13.38
N GLN A 411 31.89 28.17 -13.10
CA GLN A 411 32.35 28.39 -11.73
C GLN A 411 31.64 29.59 -11.09
N ASN A 412 31.34 30.64 -11.87
CA ASN A 412 30.51 31.77 -11.42
C ASN A 412 29.10 31.32 -11.00
N LYS A 413 28.46 30.48 -11.83
CA LYS A 413 27.12 29.94 -11.52
C LYS A 413 27.12 29.08 -10.28
N LEU A 414 28.10 28.19 -10.14
CA LEU A 414 28.26 27.36 -8.94
C LEU A 414 28.43 28.22 -7.68
N TYR A 415 29.34 29.19 -7.72
CA TYR A 415 29.61 30.08 -6.59
C TYR A 415 28.37 30.89 -6.17
N SER A 416 27.65 31.45 -7.15
CA SER A 416 26.43 32.23 -6.92
C SER A 416 25.33 31.38 -6.26
N THR A 417 25.09 30.18 -6.77
CA THR A 417 24.07 29.27 -6.23
C THR A 417 24.46 28.76 -4.85
N LEU A 418 25.73 28.37 -4.63
CA LEU A 418 26.20 27.89 -3.34
C LEU A 418 26.02 28.95 -2.25
N THR A 419 26.42 30.20 -2.52
CA THR A 419 26.24 31.33 -1.59
C THR A 419 24.76 31.59 -1.29
N ARG A 420 23.89 31.49 -2.30
CA ARG A 420 22.44 31.66 -2.10
C ARG A 420 21.86 30.58 -1.19
N HIS A 421 22.22 29.32 -1.41
CA HIS A 421 21.71 28.19 -0.62
C HIS A 421 22.30 28.16 0.80
N GLU A 422 23.55 28.56 0.95
CA GLU A 422 24.20 28.77 2.25
C GLU A 422 23.46 29.83 3.09
N ALA A 423 23.08 30.98 2.50
CA ALA A 423 22.25 31.98 3.18
C ALA A 423 20.86 31.45 3.59
N VAL A 424 20.23 30.62 2.75
CA VAL A 424 18.95 29.98 3.05
C VAL A 424 19.10 29.00 4.23
N LEU A 425 20.14 28.17 4.23
CA LEU A 425 20.44 27.23 5.31
C LEU A 425 20.72 27.97 6.62
N ARG A 426 21.48 29.07 6.60
CA ARG A 426 21.71 29.91 7.78
C ARG A 426 20.41 30.48 8.34
N THR A 427 19.52 30.95 7.47
CA THR A 427 18.21 31.46 7.87
C THR A 427 17.38 30.38 8.53
N ARG A 428 17.34 29.17 7.95
CA ARG A 428 16.63 28.00 8.50
C ARG A 428 17.17 27.57 9.86
N LEU A 429 18.50 27.51 10.01
CA LEU A 429 19.14 27.19 11.29
C LEU A 429 18.81 28.23 12.37
N ASN A 430 18.81 29.52 12.03
CA ASN A 430 18.46 30.58 12.97
C ASN A 430 17.00 30.52 13.41
N LEU A 431 16.10 30.03 12.56
CA LEU A 431 14.70 29.80 12.93
C LEU A 431 14.54 28.61 13.89
N LEU A 432 15.34 27.56 13.75
CA LEU A 432 15.31 26.39 14.64
C LEU A 432 15.90 26.67 16.03
N ARG A 433 16.79 27.67 16.13
CA ARG A 433 17.42 28.09 17.40
C ARG A 433 16.56 29.08 18.20
N LYS A 434 15.51 29.65 17.61
CA LYS A 434 14.52 30.49 18.29
C LYS A 434 13.38 29.63 18.78
#